data_AF-A0AAW2LV77-F1
#
_entry.id   AF-A0AAW2LV77-F1
#
_cell.length_a   1.000
_cell.length_b   1.000
_cell.length_c   1.000
_cell.angle_alpha   90.00
_cell.angle_beta   90.00
_cell.angle_gamma   90.00
#
_symmetry.space_group_name_H-M   'P 1'
#
loop_
_entity.id
_entity.type
_entity.pdbx_description
1 polymer ?
#
loop_
_entity_poly.entity_id
_entity_poly.type
_entity_poly.pdbx_seq_one_letter_code
_entity_poly.pdbx_strand_id
1 'polypeptide(L)'
;MRSPPRHRRDSSGWLGLAAMAYVGIDYLRYVSPVWHELMQPALWAGLVIATIIRVPFYRHWSLELPVAIPFILSLLFMLSALLFEAICVRFATAVLGLDWHNDTPPLPDVGQWLLLALNEKLPQVLVNILRAHVIGLHHFLMLFIMLGFSALFNSVEAPGLGLGARYMFTRAIGRLLRALAFVSTILPSPRPWDYSTEFQPQWGLMNFLADFLRPTASKGSSSWYNLLTKAGGGCNDLLFSGHMFVATLTAMAWKEAYGGYSSALIWMFVMHSAQREIRERYHYTVDCVIAICMGIFLWKMTGLFWPIKDASRAKRLDKLDKIQSRLLQAAKDSDIDAVRQLLNEVDLSSQVSQKPGSRLMWLFSGATIFFTLVVVLLAFTLTSDG
;
A
#
# COMPACT_ATOMS: atom_id res chain seq x y z
N MET A 1 -32.20 26.65 2.71
CA MET A 1 -32.31 25.22 2.37
C MET A 1 -31.27 24.45 3.17
N ARG A 2 -31.70 23.74 4.23
CA ARG A 2 -30.82 22.87 5.03
C ARG A 2 -30.49 21.64 4.20
N SER A 3 -29.22 21.39 3.96
CA SER A 3 -28.70 20.14 3.42
C SER A 3 -29.18 18.97 4.30
N PRO A 4 -29.73 17.89 3.72
CA PRO A 4 -30.15 16.75 4.52
C PRO A 4 -28.92 16.06 5.12
N PRO A 5 -29.07 15.44 6.31
CA PRO A 5 -27.97 14.75 6.97
C PRO A 5 -27.51 13.58 6.10
N ARG A 6 -26.20 13.51 5.82
CA ARG A 6 -25.57 12.36 5.18
C ARG A 6 -25.70 11.16 6.12
N HIS A 7 -26.67 10.28 5.86
CA HIS A 7 -26.66 8.93 6.41
C HIS A 7 -25.49 8.17 5.79
N ARG A 8 -24.31 8.31 6.40
CA ARG A 8 -23.16 7.44 6.18
C ARG A 8 -23.54 6.12 6.84
N ARG A 9 -23.88 5.10 6.06
CA ARG A 9 -24.25 3.79 6.57
C ARG A 9 -23.08 3.25 7.41
N ASP A 10 -23.37 2.89 8.66
CA ASP A 10 -22.44 2.48 9.73
C ASP A 10 -21.68 1.16 9.49
N SER A 11 -21.53 0.69 8.24
CA SER A 11 -20.76 -0.52 7.93
C SER A 11 -19.24 -0.30 7.97
N SER A 12 -18.77 0.95 8.06
CA SER A 12 -17.34 1.28 8.05
C SER A 12 -16.61 1.01 9.37
N GLY A 13 -17.32 0.70 10.46
CA GLY A 13 -16.71 0.43 11.78
C GLY A 13 -16.04 -0.94 11.91
N TRP A 14 -16.64 -1.99 11.32
CA TRP A 14 -16.24 -3.38 11.55
C TRP A 14 -14.88 -3.75 10.92
N LEU A 15 -14.57 -3.21 9.74
CA LEU A 15 -13.28 -3.46 9.08
C LEU A 15 -12.14 -2.62 9.65
N GLY A 16 -12.43 -1.42 10.14
CA GLY A 16 -11.48 -0.66 10.96
C GLY A 16 -11.11 -1.43 12.22
N LEU A 17 -12.09 -2.03 12.90
CA LEU A 17 -11.86 -2.91 14.04
C LEU A 17 -11.06 -4.18 13.67
N ALA A 18 -11.33 -4.80 12.52
CA ALA A 18 -10.56 -5.96 12.05
C ALA A 18 -9.08 -5.62 11.78
N ALA A 19 -8.83 -4.47 11.16
CA ALA A 19 -7.46 -3.97 10.95
C ALA A 19 -6.75 -3.67 12.28
N MET A 20 -7.47 -3.14 13.27
CA MET A 20 -6.95 -2.94 14.61
C MET A 20 -6.69 -4.25 15.36
N ALA A 21 -7.58 -5.22 15.21
CA ALA A 21 -7.40 -6.56 15.76
C ALA A 21 -6.17 -7.23 15.15
N TYR A 22 -5.91 -7.06 13.85
CA TYR A 22 -4.71 -7.58 13.20
C TYR A 22 -3.42 -7.02 13.82
N VAL A 23 -3.31 -5.70 13.95
CA VAL A 23 -2.13 -5.07 14.58
C VAL A 23 -1.98 -5.53 16.04
N GLY A 24 -3.09 -5.65 16.77
CA GLY A 24 -3.09 -6.15 18.15
C GLY A 24 -2.66 -7.61 18.28
N ILE A 25 -3.15 -8.49 17.40
CA ILE A 25 -2.80 -9.93 17.38
C ILE A 25 -1.36 -10.14 16.91
N ASP A 26 -0.85 -9.33 15.97
CA ASP A 26 0.57 -9.40 15.59
C ASP A 26 1.46 -8.94 16.74
N TYR A 27 1.06 -7.91 17.48
CA TYR A 27 1.78 -7.46 18.67
C TYR A 27 1.87 -8.53 19.78
N LEU A 28 0.90 -9.47 19.85
CA LEU A 28 0.99 -10.62 20.75
C LEU A 28 2.23 -11.47 20.50
N ARG A 29 2.87 -11.42 19.32
CA ARG A 29 4.16 -12.09 19.09
C ARG A 29 5.21 -11.71 20.14
N TYR A 30 5.19 -10.48 20.63
CA TYR A 30 6.15 -9.99 21.64
C TYR A 30 5.68 -10.22 23.08
N VAL A 31 4.37 -10.27 23.32
CA VAL A 31 3.78 -10.35 24.67
C VAL A 31 3.43 -11.79 25.04
N SER A 32 2.85 -12.55 24.11
CA SER A 32 2.49 -13.95 24.28
C SER A 32 2.52 -14.70 22.93
N PRO A 33 3.66 -15.33 22.59
CA PRO A 33 3.82 -16.08 21.33
C PRO A 33 2.78 -17.19 21.14
N VAL A 34 2.38 -17.88 22.21
CA VAL A 34 1.38 -18.96 22.18
C VAL A 34 0.03 -18.46 21.65
N TRP A 35 -0.43 -17.29 22.10
CA TRP A 35 -1.68 -16.71 21.62
C TRP A 35 -1.54 -16.19 20.18
N HIS A 36 -0.37 -15.67 19.80
CA HIS A 36 -0.11 -15.26 18.42
C HIS A 36 -0.19 -16.43 17.44
N GLU A 37 0.45 -17.56 17.76
CA GLU A 37 0.44 -18.78 16.93
C GLU A 37 -0.97 -19.33 16.71
N LEU A 38 -1.87 -19.16 17.69
CA LEU A 38 -3.26 -19.60 17.58
C LEU A 38 -4.16 -18.59 16.85
N MET A 39 -4.07 -17.31 17.24
CA MET A 39 -5.02 -16.29 16.80
C MET A 39 -4.72 -15.77 15.39
N GLN A 40 -3.45 -15.69 15.00
CA GLN A 40 -3.07 -15.15 13.70
C GLN A 40 -3.56 -16.04 12.55
N PRO A 41 -3.36 -17.38 12.56
CA PRO A 41 -3.91 -18.26 11.54
C PRO A 41 -5.44 -18.28 11.54
N ALA A 42 -6.08 -18.22 12.72
CA ALA A 42 -7.53 -18.19 12.83
C ALA A 42 -8.14 -16.92 12.20
N LEU A 43 -7.51 -15.76 12.41
CA LEU A 43 -7.89 -14.51 11.77
C LEU A 43 -7.80 -14.62 10.24
N TRP A 44 -6.67 -15.13 9.74
CA TRP A 44 -6.46 -15.31 8.29
C TRP A 44 -7.44 -16.31 7.69
N ALA A 45 -7.67 -17.45 8.33
CA ALA A 45 -8.65 -18.44 7.89
C ALA A 45 -10.06 -17.83 7.81
N GLY A 46 -10.46 -17.05 8.81
CA GLY A 46 -11.74 -16.32 8.80
C GLY A 46 -11.84 -15.33 7.63
N LEU A 47 -10.79 -14.54 7.38
CA LEU A 47 -10.75 -13.59 6.26
C LEU A 47 -10.79 -14.29 4.89
N VAL A 48 -10.10 -15.43 4.74
CA VAL A 48 -10.09 -16.24 3.51
C VAL A 48 -11.47 -16.83 3.25
N ILE A 49 -12.09 -17.45 4.26
CA ILE A 49 -13.44 -18.03 4.15
C ILE A 49 -14.45 -16.94 3.78
N ALA A 50 -14.42 -15.80 4.48
CA ALA A 50 -15.31 -14.68 4.19
C ALA A 50 -15.12 -14.16 2.75
N THR A 51 -13.87 -14.14 2.27
CA THR A 51 -13.53 -13.76 0.90
C THR A 51 -14.10 -14.74 -0.13
N ILE A 52 -13.84 -16.04 0.03
CA ILE A 52 -14.33 -17.09 -0.88
C ILE A 52 -15.85 -17.05 -0.99
N ILE A 53 -16.54 -16.85 0.13
CA ILE A 53 -18.00 -16.73 0.16
C ILE A 53 -18.45 -15.46 -0.57
N ARG A 54 -17.74 -14.34 -0.44
CA ARG A 54 -18.21 -13.03 -0.90
C ARG A 54 -17.89 -12.72 -2.36
N VAL A 55 -16.74 -13.18 -2.86
CA VAL A 55 -16.22 -12.86 -4.21
C VAL A 55 -17.20 -13.21 -5.35
N PRO A 56 -17.88 -14.39 -5.36
CA PRO A 56 -18.87 -14.72 -6.40
C PRO A 56 -20.09 -13.79 -6.43
N PHE A 57 -20.45 -13.20 -5.29
CA PHE A 57 -21.61 -12.31 -5.13
C PHE A 57 -21.23 -10.83 -5.12
N TYR A 58 -19.99 -10.49 -5.49
CA TYR A 58 -19.54 -9.11 -5.50
C TYR A 58 -20.25 -8.30 -6.60
N ARG A 59 -20.97 -7.27 -6.19
CA ARG A 59 -21.88 -6.52 -7.08
C ARG A 59 -21.16 -5.59 -8.06
N HIS A 60 -19.90 -5.24 -7.78
CA HIS A 60 -19.17 -4.20 -8.51
C HIS A 60 -18.15 -4.75 -9.52
N TRP A 61 -18.20 -6.03 -9.88
CA TRP A 61 -17.33 -6.61 -10.92
C TRP A 61 -17.35 -5.83 -12.25
N SER A 62 -18.49 -5.26 -12.61
CA SER A 62 -18.65 -4.42 -13.80
C SER A 62 -17.80 -3.14 -13.77
N LEU A 63 -17.47 -2.64 -12.58
CA LEU A 63 -16.62 -1.46 -12.38
C LEU A 63 -15.14 -1.85 -12.21
N GLU A 64 -14.85 -3.05 -11.69
CA GLU A 64 -13.47 -3.55 -11.50
C GLU A 64 -12.82 -4.01 -12.82
N LEU A 65 -13.59 -4.64 -13.71
CA LEU A 65 -13.07 -5.20 -14.96
C LEU A 65 -12.34 -4.17 -15.85
N PRO A 66 -12.90 -2.95 -16.09
CA PRO A 66 -12.20 -1.94 -16.89
C PRO A 66 -10.93 -1.39 -16.24
N VAL A 67 -10.85 -1.40 -14.90
CA VAL A 67 -9.67 -0.91 -14.16
C VAL A 67 -8.61 -1.99 -13.91
N ALA A 68 -8.90 -3.25 -14.25
CA ALA A 68 -7.95 -4.36 -14.15
C ALA A 68 -6.72 -4.15 -15.06
N ILE A 69 -6.90 -3.63 -16.27
CA ILE A 69 -5.78 -3.34 -17.19
C ILE A 69 -4.86 -2.25 -16.58
N PRO A 70 -5.36 -1.07 -16.18
CA PRO A 70 -4.53 -0.08 -15.49
C PRO A 70 -3.86 -0.60 -14.21
N PHE A 71 -4.51 -1.51 -13.48
CA PHE A 71 -3.91 -2.19 -12.32
C PHE A 71 -2.70 -3.04 -12.71
N ILE A 72 -2.83 -3.90 -13.73
CA ILE A 72 -1.72 -4.74 -14.24
C ILE A 72 -0.58 -3.87 -14.77
N LEU A 73 -0.89 -2.82 -15.54
CA LEU A 73 0.12 -1.89 -16.04
C LEU A 73 0.86 -1.18 -14.90
N SER A 74 0.14 -0.78 -13.84
CA SER A 74 0.74 -0.17 -12.65
C SER A 74 1.61 -1.16 -11.87
N LEU A 75 1.22 -2.44 -11.81
CA LEU A 75 2.02 -3.50 -11.21
C LEU A 75 3.32 -3.74 -12.00
N LEU A 76 3.24 -3.85 -13.32
CA LEU A 76 4.41 -4.00 -14.19
C LEU A 76 5.35 -2.79 -14.06
N PHE A 77 4.80 -1.57 -14.05
CA PHE A 77 5.58 -0.35 -13.84
C PHE A 77 6.29 -0.35 -12.48
N MET A 78 5.61 -0.76 -11.42
CA MET A 78 6.20 -0.89 -10.08
C MET A 78 7.32 -1.94 -10.03
N LEU A 79 7.15 -3.10 -10.69
CA LEU A 79 8.18 -4.13 -10.78
C LEU A 79 9.40 -3.64 -11.58
N SER A 80 9.18 -2.95 -12.70
CA SER A 80 10.26 -2.32 -13.48
C SER A 80 11.00 -1.25 -12.67
N ALA A 81 10.29 -0.44 -11.89
CA ALA A 81 10.91 0.55 -10.99
C ALA A 81 11.72 -0.11 -9.86
N LEU A 82 11.26 -1.24 -9.32
CA LEU A 82 12.02 -2.04 -8.36
C LEU A 82 13.31 -2.59 -8.99
N LEU A 83 13.25 -3.11 -10.22
CA LEU A 83 14.42 -3.58 -10.94
C LEU A 83 15.42 -2.45 -11.21
N PHE A 84 14.91 -1.30 -11.66
CA PHE A 84 15.73 -0.10 -11.87
C PHE A 84 16.45 0.33 -10.59
N GLU A 85 15.72 0.41 -9.48
CA GLU A 85 16.32 0.74 -8.18
C GLU A 85 17.39 -0.26 -7.76
N ALA A 86 17.16 -1.58 -7.94
CA ALA A 86 18.15 -2.60 -7.63
C ALA A 86 19.44 -2.45 -8.47
N ILE A 87 19.30 -2.09 -9.75
CA ILE A 87 20.44 -1.79 -10.64
C ILE A 87 21.18 -0.54 -10.15
N CYS A 88 20.46 0.52 -9.79
CA CYS A 88 21.02 1.76 -9.25
C CYS A 88 21.81 1.54 -7.94
N VAL A 89 21.27 0.76 -7.01
CA VAL A 89 21.94 0.39 -5.75
C VAL A 89 23.25 -0.33 -6.01
N ARG A 90 23.23 -1.28 -6.95
CA ARG A 90 24.43 -2.03 -7.33
C ARG A 90 25.47 -1.15 -8.00
N PHE A 91 25.03 -0.27 -8.91
CA PHE A 91 25.93 0.67 -9.57
C PHE A 91 26.66 1.56 -8.56
N ALA A 92 25.92 2.18 -7.63
CA ALA A 92 26.52 3.01 -6.59
C ALA A 92 27.49 2.25 -5.69
N THR A 93 27.11 1.05 -5.25
CA THR A 93 27.95 0.20 -4.39
C THR A 93 29.23 -0.23 -5.13
N ALA A 94 29.12 -0.52 -6.42
CA ALA A 94 30.28 -0.85 -7.25
C ALA A 94 31.23 0.33 -7.45
N VAL A 95 30.71 1.55 -7.57
CA VAL A 95 31.51 2.78 -7.77
C VAL A 95 32.21 3.23 -6.49
N LEU A 96 31.50 3.23 -5.35
CA LEU A 96 32.05 3.70 -4.07
C LEU A 96 32.86 2.64 -3.33
N GLY A 97 32.66 1.35 -3.64
CA GLY A 97 33.18 0.24 -2.85
C GLY A 97 32.34 0.00 -1.60
N LEU A 98 32.41 -1.21 -1.03
CA LEU A 98 31.63 -1.59 0.17
C LEU A 98 32.08 -0.82 1.43
N ASP A 99 33.37 -0.49 1.52
CA ASP A 99 33.99 -0.02 2.76
C ASP A 99 33.92 1.50 2.96
N TRP A 100 33.43 2.26 1.98
CA TRP A 100 33.43 3.74 2.02
C TRP A 100 32.69 4.32 3.24
N HIS A 101 31.76 3.54 3.81
CA HIS A 101 31.00 3.89 5.00
C HIS A 101 31.75 3.71 6.33
N ASN A 102 32.74 2.83 6.38
CA ASN A 102 33.44 2.50 7.63
C ASN A 102 34.25 3.70 8.15
N ASP A 103 34.77 4.50 7.21
CA ASP A 103 35.64 5.64 7.52
C ASP A 103 34.89 6.98 7.56
N THR A 104 33.58 6.99 7.26
CA THR A 104 32.80 8.24 7.16
C THR A 104 31.86 8.39 8.36
N PRO A 105 32.05 9.41 9.23
CA PRO A 105 31.16 9.64 10.36
C PRO A 105 29.76 10.04 9.90
N PRO A 106 28.70 9.67 10.66
CA PRO A 106 27.33 10.05 10.35
C PRO A 106 27.15 11.56 10.47
N LEU A 107 26.20 12.11 9.72
CA LEU A 107 25.86 13.53 9.78
C LEU A 107 25.16 13.87 11.10
N PRO A 108 25.30 15.12 11.60
CA PRO A 108 24.58 15.56 12.77
C PRO A 108 23.07 15.62 12.49
N ASP A 109 22.30 14.83 13.23
CA ASP A 109 20.83 14.81 13.16
C ASP A 109 20.20 15.40 14.42
N VAL A 110 19.76 16.66 14.31
CA VAL A 110 19.10 17.39 15.40
C VAL A 110 17.76 16.74 15.78
N GLY A 111 17.05 16.13 14.83
CA GLY A 111 15.79 15.45 15.13
C GLY A 111 16.02 14.19 15.97
N GLN A 112 17.11 13.47 15.71
CA GLN A 112 17.53 12.38 16.59
C GLN A 112 17.87 12.89 17.99
N TRP A 113 18.66 13.96 18.10
CA TRP A 113 19.04 14.53 19.41
C TRP A 113 17.82 14.97 20.21
N LEU A 114 16.82 15.56 19.55
CA LEU A 114 15.55 15.91 20.17
C LEU A 114 14.84 14.67 20.74
N LEU A 115 14.73 13.59 19.97
CA LEU A 115 14.08 12.36 20.44
C LEU A 115 14.84 11.70 21.60
N LEU A 116 16.16 11.77 21.60
CA LEU A 116 16.99 11.27 22.70
C LEU A 116 16.81 12.14 23.96
N ALA A 117 16.81 13.47 23.81
CA ALA A 117 16.56 14.40 24.92
C ALA A 117 15.16 14.19 25.52
N LEU A 118 14.14 13.93 24.69
CA LEU A 118 12.80 13.60 25.15
C LEU A 118 12.76 12.29 25.96
N ASN A 119 13.57 11.27 25.61
CA ASN A 119 13.63 10.04 26.41
C ASN A 119 14.10 10.28 27.84
N GLU A 120 14.97 11.25 28.07
CA GLU A 120 15.49 11.57 29.41
C GLU A 120 14.48 12.38 30.24
N LYS A 121 13.59 13.13 29.58
CA LYS A 121 12.63 14.03 30.24
C LYS A 121 11.24 13.42 30.42
N LEU A 122 10.86 12.44 29.60
CA LEU A 122 9.54 11.83 29.64
C LEU A 122 9.46 10.70 30.68
N PRO A 123 8.27 10.45 31.27
CA PRO A 123 8.06 9.30 32.16
C PRO A 123 8.42 7.97 31.48
N GLN A 124 9.02 7.05 32.23
CA GLN A 124 9.49 5.75 31.69
C GLN A 124 8.39 4.98 30.95
N VAL A 125 7.14 5.07 31.40
CA VAL A 125 5.99 4.44 30.74
C VAL A 125 5.81 4.98 29.31
N LEU A 126 5.90 6.30 29.13
CA LEU A 126 5.76 6.92 27.82
C LEU A 126 6.95 6.58 26.92
N VAL A 127 8.16 6.56 27.47
CA VAL A 127 9.37 6.14 26.74
C VAL A 127 9.24 4.69 26.27
N ASN A 128 8.70 3.80 27.11
CA ASN A 128 8.48 2.40 26.75
C ASN A 128 7.45 2.26 25.62
N ILE A 129 6.37 3.06 25.62
CA ILE A 129 5.37 3.07 24.53
C ILE A 129 6.00 3.57 23.22
N LEU A 130 6.78 4.65 23.27
CA LEU A 130 7.52 5.14 22.11
C LEU A 130 8.55 4.12 21.64
N ARG A 131 9.13 3.32 22.54
CA ARG A 131 10.10 2.26 22.22
C ARG A 131 9.49 0.96 21.72
N ALA A 132 8.24 0.69 22.05
CA ALA A 132 7.58 -0.55 21.72
C ALA A 132 7.54 -0.79 20.20
N HIS A 133 7.76 -2.04 19.78
CA HIS A 133 7.67 -2.46 18.39
C HIS A 133 6.19 -2.66 17.97
N VAL A 134 5.41 -1.58 18.04
CA VAL A 134 3.94 -1.62 17.83
C VAL A 134 3.59 -1.85 16.37
N ILE A 135 4.27 -1.16 15.46
CA ILE A 135 4.01 -1.26 14.02
C ILE A 135 5.32 -1.25 13.26
N GLY A 136 5.33 -1.98 12.14
CA GLY A 136 6.44 -2.05 11.20
C GLY A 136 5.93 -2.01 9.76
N LEU A 137 6.84 -2.06 8.78
CA LEU A 137 6.48 -1.97 7.36
C LEU A 137 5.46 -3.01 6.91
N HIS A 138 5.61 -4.26 7.37
CA HIS A 138 4.69 -5.34 7.00
C HIS A 138 3.26 -5.03 7.42
N HIS A 139 3.06 -4.41 8.58
CA HIS A 139 1.74 -4.00 9.05
C HIS A 139 1.10 -2.96 8.12
N PHE A 140 1.84 -1.96 7.65
CA PHE A 140 1.30 -0.97 6.70
C PHE A 140 0.92 -1.64 5.38
N LEU A 141 1.74 -2.57 4.89
CA LEU A 141 1.39 -3.35 3.70
C LEU A 141 0.11 -4.17 3.92
N MET A 142 -0.03 -4.79 5.09
CA MET A 142 -1.22 -5.58 5.43
C MET A 142 -2.46 -4.71 5.61
N LEU A 143 -2.34 -3.53 6.24
CA LEU A 143 -3.43 -2.56 6.32
C LEU A 143 -3.90 -2.12 4.93
N PHE A 144 -2.98 -1.96 3.98
CA PHE A 144 -3.32 -1.70 2.59
C PHE A 144 -4.01 -2.89 1.90
N ILE A 145 -3.55 -4.12 2.14
CA ILE A 145 -4.21 -5.32 1.61
C ILE A 145 -5.63 -5.45 2.20
N MET A 146 -5.79 -5.22 3.50
CA MET A 146 -7.08 -5.18 4.20
C MET A 146 -8.01 -4.11 3.63
N LEU A 147 -7.46 -2.97 3.23
CA LEU A 147 -8.21 -1.94 2.51
C LEU A 147 -8.79 -2.48 1.19
N GLY A 148 -8.01 -3.28 0.45
CA GLY A 148 -8.46 -4.00 -0.74
C GLY A 148 -9.57 -5.02 -0.43
N PHE A 149 -9.41 -5.85 0.61
CA PHE A 149 -10.47 -6.76 1.07
C PHE A 149 -11.76 -6.01 1.40
N SER A 150 -11.63 -4.82 1.97
CA SER A 150 -12.78 -4.03 2.39
C SER A 150 -13.66 -3.51 1.25
N ALA A 151 -13.12 -3.43 0.03
CA ALA A 151 -13.90 -3.17 -1.18
C ALA A 151 -14.90 -4.31 -1.45
N LEU A 152 -14.51 -5.58 -1.23
CA LEU A 152 -15.39 -6.76 -1.42
C LEU A 152 -16.60 -6.76 -0.48
N PHE A 153 -16.46 -6.14 0.69
CA PHE A 153 -17.53 -6.00 1.69
C PHE A 153 -18.34 -4.71 1.54
N ASN A 154 -18.17 -3.97 0.43
CA ASN A 154 -18.81 -2.67 0.18
C ASN A 154 -18.56 -1.65 1.32
N SER A 155 -17.45 -1.80 2.04
CA SER A 155 -17.08 -0.88 3.12
C SER A 155 -16.30 0.32 2.61
N VAL A 156 -15.67 0.18 1.44
CA VAL A 156 -15.08 1.26 0.65
C VAL A 156 -15.80 1.40 -0.67
N GLU A 157 -15.94 2.63 -1.14
CA GLU A 157 -16.57 2.96 -2.42
C GLU A 157 -15.71 2.39 -3.56
N ALA A 158 -16.25 1.42 -4.31
CA ALA A 158 -15.60 0.78 -5.46
C ALA A 158 -15.21 1.82 -6.55
N PRO A 159 -14.16 1.57 -7.36
CA PRO A 159 -13.46 0.29 -7.54
C PRO A 159 -12.20 0.08 -6.67
N GLY A 160 -12.07 -1.11 -6.08
CA GLY A 160 -10.93 -1.53 -5.26
C GLY A 160 -9.65 -1.72 -6.06
N LEU A 161 -9.72 -2.29 -7.28
CA LEU A 161 -8.57 -2.41 -8.18
C LEU A 161 -8.08 -1.03 -8.66
N GLY A 162 -8.98 -0.05 -8.78
CA GLY A 162 -8.62 1.32 -9.11
C GLY A 162 -7.79 1.99 -8.02
N LEU A 163 -8.17 1.81 -6.75
CA LEU A 163 -7.37 2.25 -5.60
C LEU A 163 -6.01 1.52 -5.56
N GLY A 164 -6.02 0.21 -5.82
CA GLY A 164 -4.81 -0.62 -5.99
C GLY A 164 -3.85 -0.08 -7.05
N ALA A 165 -4.38 0.23 -8.23
CA ALA A 165 -3.63 0.74 -9.37
C ALA A 165 -2.96 2.08 -9.03
N ARG A 166 -3.73 3.02 -8.49
CA ARG A 166 -3.21 4.32 -8.04
C ARG A 166 -2.11 4.16 -7.00
N TYR A 167 -2.30 3.27 -6.02
CA TYR A 167 -1.29 3.02 -5.00
C TYR A 167 0.00 2.46 -5.61
N MET A 168 -0.08 1.44 -6.47
CA MET A 168 1.07 0.83 -7.13
C MET A 168 1.80 1.83 -8.03
N PHE A 169 1.07 2.63 -8.80
CA PHE A 169 1.62 3.67 -9.66
C PHE A 169 2.34 4.76 -8.86
N THR A 170 1.70 5.27 -7.80
CA THR A 170 2.31 6.27 -6.89
C THR A 170 3.56 5.71 -6.23
N ARG A 171 3.51 4.45 -5.80
CA ARG A 171 4.64 3.75 -5.20
C ARG A 171 5.81 3.62 -6.19
N ALA A 172 5.52 3.31 -7.45
CA ALA A 172 6.51 3.20 -8.51
C ALA A 172 7.21 4.53 -8.78
N ILE A 173 6.47 5.64 -8.86
CA ILE A 173 7.06 6.99 -8.99
C ILE A 173 7.98 7.30 -7.80
N GLY A 174 7.53 7.05 -6.57
CA GLY A 174 8.37 7.27 -5.39
C GLY A 174 9.63 6.43 -5.38
N ARG A 175 9.58 5.18 -5.87
CA ARG A 175 10.77 4.34 -6.06
C ARG A 175 11.75 4.92 -7.08
N LEU A 176 11.26 5.44 -8.20
CA LEU A 176 12.11 6.10 -9.19
C LEU A 176 12.77 7.35 -8.64
N LEU A 177 12.01 8.21 -7.95
CA LEU A 177 12.55 9.41 -7.31
C LEU A 177 13.62 9.06 -6.27
N ARG A 178 13.38 8.01 -5.48
CA ARG A 178 14.36 7.50 -4.53
C ARG A 178 15.62 6.98 -5.21
N ALA A 179 15.48 6.19 -6.27
CA ALA A 179 16.62 5.66 -7.03
C ALA A 179 17.45 6.80 -7.66
N LEU A 180 16.78 7.82 -8.20
CA LEU A 180 17.44 9.01 -8.77
C LEU A 180 18.17 9.82 -7.70
N ALA A 181 17.51 10.09 -6.56
CA ALA A 181 18.13 10.80 -5.45
C ALA A 181 19.38 10.04 -4.96
N PHE A 182 19.28 8.73 -4.83
CA PHE A 182 20.36 7.87 -4.39
C PHE A 182 21.55 7.84 -5.34
N VAL A 183 21.33 7.64 -6.66
CA VAL A 183 22.44 7.65 -7.62
C VAL A 183 23.06 9.03 -7.77
N SER A 184 22.28 10.08 -7.53
CA SER A 184 22.76 11.47 -7.59
C SER A 184 23.55 11.88 -6.35
N THR A 185 23.15 11.42 -5.16
CA THR A 185 23.80 11.78 -3.90
C THR A 185 23.58 10.68 -2.86
N ILE A 186 24.69 10.24 -2.25
CA ILE A 186 24.69 9.19 -1.23
C ILE A 186 25.17 9.77 0.08
N LEU A 187 24.38 9.58 1.13
CA LEU A 187 24.72 10.04 2.48
C LEU A 187 25.46 8.94 3.26
N PRO A 188 26.35 9.33 4.20
CA PRO A 188 26.91 8.36 5.13
C PRO A 188 25.80 7.77 5.98
N SER A 189 25.88 6.47 6.26
CA SER A 189 24.86 5.81 7.08
C SER A 189 24.85 6.33 8.51
N PRO A 190 23.67 6.51 9.12
CA PRO A 190 23.53 6.80 10.55
C PRO A 190 24.14 5.70 11.46
N ARG A 191 24.37 4.50 10.92
CA ARG A 191 24.95 3.32 11.61
C ARG A 191 26.17 2.76 10.85
N PRO A 192 27.34 3.38 10.96
CA PRO A 192 28.55 2.94 10.24
C PRO A 192 29.08 1.55 10.66
N TRP A 193 28.64 0.99 11.80
CA TRP A 193 29.14 -0.29 12.34
C TRP A 193 28.26 -1.52 12.02
N ASP A 194 27.09 -1.33 11.40
CA ASP A 194 26.08 -2.40 11.17
C ASP A 194 26.29 -3.16 9.84
N TYR A 195 27.42 -2.96 9.18
CA TYR A 195 27.74 -3.55 7.85
C TYR A 195 28.38 -4.94 7.92
N SER A 196 28.67 -5.45 9.12
CA SER A 196 29.42 -6.70 9.32
C SER A 196 28.59 -7.98 9.14
N THR A 197 27.27 -7.87 8.94
CA THR A 197 26.41 -9.02 8.67
C THR A 197 25.66 -8.82 7.36
N GLU A 198 26.16 -9.42 6.29
CA GLU A 198 25.38 -9.61 5.07
C GLU A 198 24.17 -10.50 5.41
N PHE A 199 23.03 -9.88 5.73
CA PHE A 199 21.79 -10.61 5.93
C PHE A 199 21.40 -11.27 4.59
N GLN A 200 21.51 -12.59 4.54
CA GLN A 200 20.95 -13.41 3.48
C GLN A 200 19.59 -13.95 3.95
N PRO A 201 18.49 -13.50 3.35
CA PRO A 201 17.20 -14.06 3.69
C PRO A 201 17.15 -15.53 3.25
N GLN A 202 16.75 -16.41 4.17
CA GLN A 202 16.51 -17.81 3.85
C GLN A 202 15.06 -17.93 3.35
N TRP A 203 14.84 -17.85 2.05
CA TRP A 203 13.54 -17.99 1.38
C TRP A 203 13.26 -19.42 0.90
N GLY A 204 13.95 -20.42 1.43
CA GLY A 204 13.75 -21.82 1.04
C GLY A 204 14.00 -22.06 -0.45
N LEU A 205 13.01 -22.60 -1.16
CA LEU A 205 13.10 -22.88 -2.60
C LEU A 205 13.18 -21.60 -3.45
N MET A 206 12.76 -20.45 -2.92
CA MET A 206 12.89 -19.14 -3.61
C MET A 206 14.24 -18.47 -3.40
N ASN A 207 15.21 -19.13 -2.77
CA ASN A 207 16.57 -18.61 -2.64
C ASN A 207 17.20 -18.22 -3.99
N PHE A 208 16.81 -18.88 -5.09
CA PHE A 208 17.28 -18.49 -6.43
C PHE A 208 16.95 -17.03 -6.79
N LEU A 209 15.88 -16.44 -6.24
CA LEU A 209 15.57 -15.02 -6.41
C LEU A 209 16.50 -14.14 -5.58
N ALA A 210 16.82 -14.57 -4.36
CA ALA A 210 17.83 -13.88 -3.54
C ALA A 210 19.20 -13.95 -4.23
N ASP A 211 19.58 -15.10 -4.79
CA ASP A 211 20.81 -15.30 -5.54
C ASP A 211 20.81 -14.53 -6.86
N PHE A 212 19.69 -14.45 -7.57
CA PHE A 212 19.55 -13.60 -8.76
C PHE A 212 19.68 -12.11 -8.40
N LEU A 213 19.03 -11.69 -7.31
CA LEU A 213 19.07 -10.33 -6.80
C LEU A 213 20.37 -10.01 -6.04
N ARG A 214 21.21 -11.01 -5.73
CA ARG A 214 22.53 -10.89 -5.09
C ARG A 214 23.41 -12.13 -5.43
N PRO A 215 24.04 -12.17 -6.61
CA PRO A 215 24.82 -13.33 -7.06
C PRO A 215 26.08 -13.48 -6.23
N THR A 216 26.40 -14.72 -5.86
CA THR A 216 27.65 -15.10 -5.21
C THR A 216 28.67 -15.58 -6.24
N ALA A 217 29.89 -15.03 -6.22
CA ALA A 217 30.95 -15.41 -7.14
C ALA A 217 31.52 -16.78 -6.83
N SER A 218 31.47 -17.70 -7.80
CA SER A 218 32.36 -18.87 -7.82
C SER A 218 33.78 -18.42 -8.14
N LYS A 219 34.79 -18.96 -7.43
CA LYS A 219 36.22 -18.69 -7.69
C LYS A 219 36.54 -18.84 -9.19
N GLY A 220 36.84 -17.72 -9.86
CA GLY A 220 37.19 -17.67 -11.29
C GLY A 220 36.24 -16.86 -12.20
N SER A 221 35.19 -16.23 -11.66
CA SER A 221 34.28 -15.38 -12.43
C SER A 221 34.96 -14.11 -12.99
N SER A 222 34.49 -13.65 -14.15
CA SER A 222 35.00 -12.48 -14.89
C SER A 222 35.05 -11.19 -14.05
N SER A 223 35.94 -10.26 -14.41
CA SER A 223 36.13 -8.97 -13.72
C SER A 223 34.82 -8.19 -13.51
N TRP A 224 33.92 -8.20 -14.50
CA TRP A 224 32.60 -7.56 -14.41
C TRP A 224 31.64 -8.27 -13.43
N TYR A 225 31.76 -9.59 -13.27
CA TYR A 225 30.98 -10.38 -12.31
C TYR A 225 31.49 -10.18 -10.88
N ASN A 226 32.81 -10.00 -10.72
CA ASN A 226 33.41 -9.59 -9.44
C ASN A 226 32.96 -8.18 -9.01
N LEU A 227 32.65 -7.30 -9.96
CA LEU A 227 32.07 -5.97 -9.70
C LEU A 227 30.63 -6.07 -9.19
N LEU A 228 29.83 -7.00 -9.73
CA LEU A 228 28.44 -7.25 -9.32
C LEU A 228 28.32 -7.96 -7.96
N THR A 229 29.33 -8.73 -7.58
CA THR A 229 29.38 -9.46 -6.30
C THR A 229 29.96 -8.60 -5.17
N LYS A 230 30.89 -7.69 -5.48
CA LYS A 230 31.28 -6.58 -4.59
C LYS A 230 30.20 -5.50 -4.45
N ALA A 231 29.17 -5.51 -5.29
CA ALA A 231 28.03 -4.60 -5.20
C ALA A 231 26.94 -5.10 -4.24
N GLY A 232 27.33 -5.76 -3.13
CA GLY A 232 26.42 -6.14 -2.06
C GLY A 232 25.86 -4.86 -1.44
N GLY A 233 24.64 -4.47 -1.81
CA GLY A 233 24.03 -3.22 -1.35
C GLY A 233 24.09 -3.12 0.17
N GLY A 234 25.00 -2.29 0.67
CA GLY A 234 25.10 -1.93 2.07
C GLY A 234 23.89 -1.09 2.48
N CYS A 235 23.73 -0.87 3.79
CA CYS A 235 22.75 0.06 4.34
C CYS A 235 23.15 1.52 4.06
N ASN A 236 23.31 1.88 2.78
CA ASN A 236 23.49 3.27 2.40
C ASN A 236 22.16 3.96 2.69
N ASP A 237 22.20 5.06 3.46
CA ASP A 237 20.97 5.76 3.75
C ASP A 237 20.45 6.42 2.47
N LEU A 238 19.20 6.12 2.16
CA LEU A 238 18.51 6.71 1.05
C LEU A 238 17.98 8.05 1.59
N LEU A 239 18.33 9.17 0.95
CA LEU A 239 17.74 10.51 1.18
C LEU A 239 16.19 10.53 1.24
N PHE A 240 15.58 9.42 0.85
CA PHE A 240 14.17 9.18 0.79
C PHE A 240 13.82 7.83 1.45
N SER A 241 13.26 7.88 2.67
CA SER A 241 12.89 6.66 3.39
C SER A 241 11.72 5.93 2.70
N GLY A 242 12.00 4.73 2.19
CA GLY A 242 10.98 3.88 1.57
C GLY A 242 9.93 3.38 2.57
N HIS A 243 10.35 3.12 3.81
CA HIS A 243 9.49 2.70 4.92
C HIS A 243 8.42 3.76 5.20
N MET A 244 8.87 5.00 5.41
CA MET A 244 7.98 6.11 5.71
C MET A 244 7.10 6.50 4.52
N PHE A 245 7.61 6.35 3.30
CA PHE A 245 6.81 6.57 2.10
C PHE A 245 5.65 5.56 1.99
N VAL A 246 5.91 4.26 2.17
CA VAL A 246 4.86 3.22 2.16
C VAL A 246 3.85 3.43 3.30
N ALA A 247 4.32 3.74 4.50
CA ALA A 247 3.46 4.05 5.64
C ALA A 247 2.53 5.25 5.33
N THR A 248 3.08 6.30 4.72
CA THR A 248 2.34 7.50 4.34
C THR A 248 1.32 7.24 3.24
N LEU A 249 1.68 6.50 2.18
CA LEU A 249 0.74 6.13 1.12
C LEU A 249 -0.41 5.29 1.67
N THR A 250 -0.13 4.37 2.59
CA THR A 250 -1.14 3.57 3.27
C THR A 250 -2.08 4.45 4.10
N ALA A 251 -1.53 5.39 4.87
CA ALA A 251 -2.33 6.33 5.66
C ALA A 251 -3.20 7.26 4.80
N MET A 252 -2.70 7.68 3.64
CA MET A 252 -3.46 8.47 2.67
C MET A 252 -4.59 7.67 2.04
N ALA A 253 -4.30 6.44 1.60
CA ALA A 253 -5.32 5.52 1.07
C ALA A 253 -6.41 5.22 2.12
N TRP A 254 -5.99 4.98 3.36
CA TRP A 254 -6.90 4.74 4.48
C TRP A 254 -7.76 5.96 4.82
N LYS A 255 -7.16 7.17 4.82
CA LYS A 255 -7.88 8.43 5.06
C LYS A 255 -8.96 8.67 4.02
N GLU A 256 -8.68 8.36 2.76
CA GLU A 256 -9.63 8.51 1.66
C GLU A 256 -10.82 7.55 1.79
N ALA A 257 -10.56 6.34 2.31
CA ALA A 257 -11.54 5.28 2.47
C ALA A 257 -12.39 5.38 3.76
N TYR A 258 -11.77 5.43 4.93
CA TYR A 258 -12.46 5.25 6.22
C TYR A 258 -12.68 6.55 7.00
N GLY A 259 -11.88 7.60 6.77
CA GLY A 259 -11.96 8.87 7.52
C GLY A 259 -12.06 8.72 9.06
N GLY A 260 -12.37 9.80 9.77
CA GLY A 260 -12.68 9.75 11.20
C GLY A 260 -11.54 9.26 12.12
N TYR A 261 -11.91 8.61 13.23
CA TYR A 261 -10.98 8.17 14.29
C TYR A 261 -10.00 7.09 13.84
N SER A 262 -10.42 6.15 12.98
CA SER A 262 -9.51 5.12 12.47
C SER A 262 -8.40 5.74 11.63
N SER A 263 -8.71 6.75 10.80
CA SER A 263 -7.69 7.49 10.06
C SER A 263 -6.72 8.24 10.97
N ALA A 264 -7.22 8.92 12.01
CA ALA A 264 -6.36 9.61 12.98
C ALA A 264 -5.36 8.63 13.63
N LEU A 265 -5.81 7.42 13.94
CA LEU A 265 -4.99 6.40 14.56
C LEU A 265 -3.95 5.81 13.60
N ILE A 266 -4.27 5.59 12.32
CA ILE A 266 -3.24 5.23 11.32
C ILE A 266 -2.17 6.32 11.20
N TRP A 267 -2.55 7.61 11.26
CA TRP A 267 -1.58 8.71 11.27
C TRP A 267 -0.72 8.72 12.54
N MET A 268 -1.29 8.37 13.72
CA MET A 268 -0.50 8.17 14.93
C MET A 268 0.53 7.04 14.76
N PHE A 269 0.17 5.94 14.09
CA PHE A 269 1.10 4.87 13.75
C PHE A 269 2.19 5.30 12.78
N VAL A 270 1.89 6.13 11.79
CA VAL A 270 2.92 6.73 10.92
C VAL A 270 3.90 7.56 11.75
N MET A 271 3.41 8.42 12.65
CA MET A 271 4.27 9.25 13.50
C MET A 271 5.11 8.41 14.47
N HIS A 272 4.53 7.35 15.05
CA HIS A 272 5.25 6.39 15.88
C HIS A 272 6.35 5.68 15.09
N SER A 273 6.06 5.21 13.88
CA SER A 273 7.07 4.61 12.99
C SER A 273 8.18 5.60 12.66
N ALA A 274 7.86 6.84 12.28
CA ALA A 274 8.84 7.88 11.95
C ALA A 274 9.79 8.16 13.14
N GLN A 275 9.21 8.30 14.32
CA GLN A 275 9.96 8.49 15.56
C GLN A 275 10.95 7.33 15.79
N ARG A 276 10.53 6.08 15.57
CA ARG A 276 11.38 4.91 15.76
C ARG A 276 12.52 4.85 14.75
N GLU A 277 12.24 5.06 13.46
CA GLU A 277 13.25 5.08 12.38
C GLU A 277 14.38 6.07 12.70
N ILE A 278 14.01 7.28 13.14
CA ILE A 278 14.97 8.34 13.51
C ILE A 278 15.74 7.98 14.79
N ARG A 279 15.03 7.58 15.84
CA ARG A 279 15.66 7.28 17.14
C ARG A 279 16.65 6.12 17.04
N GLU A 280 16.24 5.07 16.35
CA GLU A 280 17.03 3.86 16.18
C GLU A 280 18.15 4.06 15.14
N ARG A 281 18.30 5.22 14.49
CA ARG A 281 19.33 5.48 13.47
C ARG A 281 19.18 4.58 12.23
N TYR A 282 17.96 4.28 11.83
CA TYR A 282 17.73 3.59 10.55
C TYR A 282 17.71 4.57 9.38
N HIS A 283 17.21 5.78 9.61
CA HIS A 283 17.14 6.87 8.64
C HIS A 283 17.38 8.21 9.31
N TYR A 284 17.90 9.20 8.58
CA TYR A 284 17.92 10.57 9.09
C TYR A 284 16.50 11.16 9.23
N THR A 285 16.34 12.14 10.12
CA THR A 285 15.09 12.89 10.28
C THR A 285 14.60 13.48 8.96
N VAL A 286 15.52 14.02 8.15
CA VAL A 286 15.18 14.63 6.87
C VAL A 286 14.57 13.61 5.90
N ASP A 287 15.08 12.37 5.87
CA ASP A 287 14.61 11.31 4.99
C ASP A 287 13.18 10.90 5.33
N CYS A 288 12.87 10.85 6.64
CA CYS A 288 11.53 10.56 7.13
C CYS A 288 10.55 11.69 6.81
N VAL A 289 10.93 12.94 7.05
CA VAL A 289 10.07 14.12 6.79
C VAL A 289 9.81 14.28 5.30
N ILE A 290 10.85 14.20 4.46
CA ILE A 290 10.70 14.28 3.00
C ILE A 290 9.83 13.13 2.50
N ALA A 291 10.02 11.91 2.98
CA ALA A 291 9.19 10.77 2.58
C ALA A 291 7.70 10.98 2.91
N ILE A 292 7.37 11.55 4.08
CA ILE A 292 5.99 11.88 4.44
C ILE A 292 5.44 12.98 3.54
N CYS A 293 6.17 14.09 3.38
CA CYS A 293 5.74 15.22 2.54
C CYS A 293 5.52 14.79 1.09
N MET A 294 6.47 14.05 0.52
CA MET A 294 6.41 13.54 -0.83
C MET A 294 5.31 12.48 -0.99
N GLY A 295 5.10 11.63 0.01
CA GLY A 295 3.98 10.68 0.05
C GLY A 295 2.63 11.38 -0.07
N ILE A 296 2.41 12.44 0.70
CA ILE A 296 1.19 13.25 0.62
C ILE A 296 1.09 13.96 -0.73
N PHE A 297 2.19 14.56 -1.21
CA PHE A 297 2.23 15.28 -2.48
C PHE A 297 1.92 14.35 -3.66
N LEU A 298 2.66 13.26 -3.81
CA LEU A 298 2.47 12.28 -4.88
C LEU A 298 1.08 11.65 -4.81
N TRP A 299 0.56 11.35 -3.62
CA TRP A 299 -0.81 10.85 -3.49
C TRP A 299 -1.83 11.86 -4.01
N LYS A 300 -1.71 13.14 -3.64
CA LYS A 300 -2.61 14.19 -4.13
C LYS A 300 -2.48 14.40 -5.64
N MET A 301 -1.25 14.46 -6.15
CA MET A 301 -0.96 14.63 -7.58
C MET A 301 -1.55 13.48 -8.42
N THR A 302 -1.30 12.23 -8.03
CA THR A 302 -1.86 11.06 -8.71
C THR A 302 -3.38 10.96 -8.57
N GLY A 303 -3.95 11.51 -7.50
CA GLY A 303 -5.39 11.63 -7.32
C GLY A 303 -6.08 12.53 -8.34
N LEU A 304 -5.38 13.53 -8.89
CA LEU A 304 -5.90 14.37 -9.97
C LEU A 304 -6.10 13.55 -11.26
N PHE A 305 -5.20 12.61 -11.53
CA PHE A 305 -5.27 11.74 -12.70
C PHE A 305 -6.18 10.52 -12.51
N TRP A 306 -6.54 10.22 -11.27
CA TRP A 306 -7.34 9.04 -10.92
C TRP A 306 -8.57 9.41 -10.07
N PRO A 307 -9.56 10.14 -10.64
CA PRO A 307 -10.76 10.52 -9.91
C PRO A 307 -11.64 9.28 -9.64
N ILE A 308 -11.44 8.65 -8.47
CA ILE A 308 -12.22 7.50 -7.99
C ILE A 308 -13.71 7.88 -7.86
N LYS A 309 -14.02 9.16 -7.62
CA LYS A 309 -15.37 9.63 -7.27
C LYS A 309 -16.22 10.21 -8.41
N ASP A 310 -15.61 10.70 -9.49
CA ASP A 310 -16.30 11.75 -10.27
C ASP A 310 -16.72 11.35 -11.68
N ALA A 311 -16.06 10.41 -12.37
CA ALA A 311 -16.41 10.13 -13.77
C ALA A 311 -17.80 9.48 -13.94
N SER A 312 -18.16 8.54 -13.06
CA SER A 312 -19.46 7.85 -13.14
C SER A 312 -20.59 8.68 -12.51
N ARG A 313 -20.29 9.44 -11.44
CA ARG A 313 -21.24 10.28 -10.74
C ARG A 313 -21.57 11.55 -11.51
N ALA A 314 -20.57 12.22 -12.09
CA ALA A 314 -20.80 13.38 -12.96
C ALA A 314 -21.60 12.98 -14.20
N LYS A 315 -21.30 11.83 -14.82
CA LYS A 315 -22.05 11.32 -15.96
C LYS A 315 -23.49 10.91 -15.60
N ARG A 316 -23.72 10.41 -14.38
CA ARG A 316 -25.07 10.15 -13.85
C ARG A 316 -25.81 11.45 -13.55
N LEU A 317 -25.15 12.44 -12.97
CA LEU A 317 -25.74 13.75 -12.68
C LEU A 317 -26.09 14.49 -13.97
N ASP A 318 -25.21 14.52 -14.97
CA ASP A 318 -25.48 15.09 -16.29
C ASP A 318 -26.65 14.38 -17.01
N LYS A 319 -26.72 13.05 -16.92
CA LYS A 319 -27.87 12.30 -17.45
C LYS A 319 -29.16 12.60 -16.68
N LEU A 320 -29.11 12.67 -15.36
CA LEU A 320 -30.28 12.99 -14.53
C LEU A 320 -30.76 14.42 -14.79
N ASP A 321 -29.86 15.37 -15.01
CA ASP A 321 -30.19 16.76 -15.34
C ASP A 321 -30.84 16.86 -16.73
N LYS A 322 -30.34 16.10 -17.71
CA LYS A 322 -30.97 15.95 -19.04
C LYS A 322 -32.34 15.29 -18.98
N ILE A 323 -32.52 14.29 -18.13
CA ILE A 323 -33.82 13.61 -17.97
C ILE A 323 -34.79 14.52 -17.20
N GLN A 324 -34.32 15.24 -16.19
CA GLN A 324 -35.11 16.20 -15.42
C GLN A 324 -35.60 17.35 -16.31
N SER A 325 -34.75 17.92 -17.16
CA SER A 325 -35.14 18.95 -18.12
C SER A 325 -36.16 18.45 -19.15
N ARG A 326 -35.99 17.22 -19.66
CA ARG A 326 -36.97 16.57 -20.56
C ARG A 326 -38.30 16.25 -19.86
N LEU A 327 -38.27 15.81 -18.60
CA LEU A 327 -39.46 15.57 -17.79
C LEU A 327 -40.22 16.87 -17.50
N LEU A 328 -39.50 17.95 -17.18
CA LEU A 328 -40.10 19.27 -16.93
C LEU A 328 -40.79 19.81 -18.19
N GLN A 329 -40.18 19.63 -19.35
CA GLN A 329 -40.76 20.00 -20.64
C GLN A 329 -42.00 19.15 -20.97
N ALA A 330 -41.93 17.83 -20.84
CA ALA A 330 -43.06 16.94 -21.09
C ALA A 330 -44.25 17.19 -20.14
N ALA A 331 -43.97 17.50 -18.87
CA ALA A 331 -44.99 17.89 -17.90
C ALA A 331 -45.66 19.23 -18.24
N LYS A 332 -44.89 20.19 -18.77
CA LYS A 332 -45.41 21.49 -19.22
C LYS A 332 -46.29 21.35 -20.47
N ASP A 333 -45.94 20.42 -21.35
CA ASP A 333 -46.67 20.14 -22.59
C ASP A 333 -47.86 19.17 -22.39
N SER A 334 -48.13 18.76 -21.14
CA SER A 334 -49.21 17.83 -20.75
C SER A 334 -49.15 16.45 -21.43
N ASP A 335 -47.95 16.03 -21.86
CA ASP A 335 -47.72 14.76 -22.54
C ASP A 335 -47.39 13.65 -21.52
N ILE A 336 -48.45 12.96 -21.04
CA ILE A 336 -48.33 11.87 -20.06
C ILE A 336 -47.58 10.66 -20.63
N ASP A 337 -47.64 10.41 -21.93
CA ASP A 337 -46.98 9.27 -22.56
C ASP A 337 -45.46 9.49 -22.62
N ALA A 338 -45.02 10.71 -22.92
CA ALA A 338 -43.61 11.09 -22.85
C ALA A 338 -43.04 10.99 -21.42
N VAL A 339 -43.80 11.39 -20.40
CA VAL A 339 -43.41 11.24 -18.98
C VAL A 339 -43.21 9.76 -18.63
N ARG A 340 -44.12 8.89 -19.07
CA ARG A 340 -44.06 7.44 -18.80
C ARG A 340 -42.88 6.76 -19.50
N GLN A 341 -42.56 7.18 -20.73
CA GLN A 341 -41.37 6.72 -21.44
C GLN A 341 -40.07 7.16 -20.75
N LEU A 342 -39.96 8.41 -20.32
CA LEU A 342 -38.76 8.93 -19.65
C LEU A 342 -38.51 8.24 -18.31
N LEU A 343 -39.58 7.91 -17.55
CA LEU A 343 -39.49 7.11 -16.33
C LEU A 343 -38.99 5.67 -16.62
N ASN A 344 -39.51 5.03 -17.67
CA ASN A 344 -39.03 3.71 -18.08
C ASN A 344 -37.58 3.73 -18.58
N GLU A 345 -37.14 4.80 -19.24
CA GLU A 345 -35.76 4.98 -19.70
C GLU A 345 -34.78 5.11 -18.50
N VAL A 346 -35.21 5.74 -17.41
CA VAL A 346 -34.44 5.78 -16.15
C VAL A 346 -34.28 4.39 -15.54
N ASP A 347 -35.36 3.60 -15.47
CA ASP A 347 -35.31 2.24 -14.95
C ASP A 347 -34.51 1.28 -15.84
N LEU A 348 -34.65 1.39 -17.16
CA LEU A 348 -33.87 0.61 -18.13
C LEU A 348 -32.39 0.99 -18.13
N SER A 349 -32.05 2.28 -18.06
CA SER A 349 -30.65 2.72 -18.02
C SER A 349 -29.95 2.35 -16.71
N SER A 350 -30.71 2.32 -15.60
CA SER A 350 -30.31 1.75 -14.31
C SER A 350 -29.95 0.26 -14.43
N GLN A 351 -30.74 -0.51 -15.18
CA GLN A 351 -30.51 -1.95 -15.40
C GLN A 351 -29.41 -2.26 -16.44
N VAL A 352 -29.36 -1.52 -17.55
CA VAL A 352 -28.42 -1.77 -18.68
C VAL A 352 -26.99 -1.39 -18.29
N SER A 353 -26.77 -0.37 -17.47
CA SER A 353 -25.44 0.01 -17.00
C SER A 353 -24.80 -1.02 -16.05
N GLN A 354 -25.54 -2.04 -15.57
CA GLN A 354 -25.06 -3.01 -14.59
C GLN A 354 -24.66 -4.38 -15.16
N LYS A 355 -24.86 -4.70 -16.45
CA LYS A 355 -24.65 -6.05 -16.96
C LYS A 355 -23.47 -6.18 -17.95
N PRO A 356 -22.24 -6.45 -17.47
CA PRO A 356 -21.34 -7.35 -18.19
C PRO A 356 -22.02 -8.72 -18.34
N GLY A 357 -21.65 -9.50 -19.36
CA GLY A 357 -22.20 -10.85 -19.54
C GLY A 357 -21.97 -11.71 -18.28
N SER A 358 -23.03 -12.35 -17.77
CA SER A 358 -23.01 -13.19 -16.57
C SER A 358 -21.88 -14.23 -16.57
N ARG A 359 -21.51 -14.74 -17.76
CA ARG A 359 -20.42 -15.70 -17.94
C ARG A 359 -19.04 -15.07 -17.73
N LEU A 360 -18.81 -13.84 -18.21
CA LEU A 360 -17.53 -13.15 -18.05
C LEU A 360 -17.26 -12.78 -16.58
N MET A 361 -18.30 -12.39 -15.84
CA MET A 361 -18.18 -12.11 -14.40
C MET A 361 -17.87 -13.38 -13.60
N TRP A 362 -18.54 -14.49 -13.91
CA TRP A 362 -18.25 -15.79 -13.28
C TRP A 362 -16.84 -16.29 -13.59
N LEU A 363 -16.40 -16.17 -14.84
CA LEU A 363 -15.03 -16.53 -15.25
C LEU A 363 -13.99 -15.67 -14.55
N PHE A 364 -14.18 -14.35 -14.48
CA PHE A 364 -13.23 -13.46 -13.83
C PHE A 364 -13.19 -13.66 -12.31
N SER A 365 -14.35 -13.85 -11.68
CA SER A 365 -14.45 -14.20 -10.25
C SER A 365 -13.75 -15.54 -9.96
N GLY A 366 -14.03 -16.57 -10.77
CA GLY A 366 -13.39 -17.89 -10.65
C GLY A 366 -11.88 -17.82 -10.86
N ALA A 367 -11.43 -17.09 -11.89
CA ALA A 367 -10.01 -16.87 -12.15
C ALA A 367 -9.32 -16.12 -11.01
N THR A 368 -9.98 -15.12 -10.41
CA THR A 368 -9.42 -14.37 -9.27
C THR A 368 -9.27 -15.26 -8.04
N ILE A 369 -10.29 -16.06 -7.71
CA ILE A 369 -10.21 -17.02 -6.59
C ILE A 369 -9.11 -18.04 -6.84
N PHE A 370 -9.10 -18.65 -8.03
CA PHE A 370 -8.10 -19.64 -8.41
C PHE A 370 -6.68 -19.07 -8.35
N PHE A 371 -6.45 -17.91 -8.96
CA PHE A 371 -5.15 -17.23 -8.94
C PHE A 371 -4.71 -16.91 -7.52
N THR A 372 -5.61 -16.39 -6.68
CA THR A 372 -5.28 -16.05 -5.28
C THR A 372 -4.91 -17.30 -4.49
N LEU A 373 -5.69 -18.40 -4.62
CA LEU A 373 -5.41 -19.66 -3.94
C LEU A 373 -4.09 -20.28 -4.41
N VAL A 374 -3.80 -20.23 -5.72
CA VAL A 374 -2.53 -20.70 -6.28
C VAL A 374 -1.36 -19.88 -5.75
N VAL A 375 -1.46 -18.55 -5.72
CA VAL A 375 -0.39 -17.68 -5.16
C VAL A 375 -0.17 -17.97 -3.67
N VAL A 376 -1.24 -18.15 -2.89
CA VAL A 376 -1.13 -18.49 -1.47
C VAL A 376 -0.47 -19.86 -1.29
N LEU A 377 -0.90 -20.88 -2.04
CA LEU A 377 -0.28 -22.21 -2.02
C LEU A 377 1.19 -22.17 -2.44
N LEU A 378 1.53 -21.40 -3.46
CA LEU A 378 2.92 -21.21 -3.91
C LEU A 378 3.74 -20.49 -2.85
N ALA A 379 3.22 -19.46 -2.20
CA ALA A 379 3.90 -18.83 -1.07
C ALA A 379 4.16 -19.88 0.03
N PHE A 380 3.10 -20.55 0.51
CA PHE A 380 3.20 -21.57 1.57
C PHE A 380 4.14 -22.75 1.28
N THR A 381 4.34 -23.08 0.00
CA THR A 381 5.17 -24.23 -0.41
C THR A 381 6.60 -23.84 -0.78
N LEU A 382 6.81 -22.58 -1.21
CA LEU A 382 8.10 -22.12 -1.70
C LEU A 382 8.86 -21.29 -0.66
N THR A 383 8.19 -20.71 0.34
CA THR A 383 8.86 -19.98 1.44
C THR A 383 9.24 -20.89 2.61
N SER A 384 10.27 -20.49 3.35
CA SER A 384 10.90 -21.29 4.42
C SER A 384 10.04 -21.43 5.67
N ASP A 385 9.15 -20.48 5.92
CA ASP A 385 8.29 -20.43 7.12
C ASP A 385 6.90 -21.08 6.90
N GLY A 386 6.72 -21.79 5.77
CA GLY A 386 5.40 -22.08 5.24
C GLY A 386 4.90 -20.85 4.54
#